data_AF-A0A357CTT6-F1
#
_entry.id   AF-A0A357CTT6-F1
#
_cell.length_a   1.000
_cell.length_b   1.000
_cell.length_c   1.000
_cell.angle_alpha   90.00
_cell.angle_beta   90.00
_cell.angle_gamma   90.00
#
_symmetry.space_group_name_H-M   'P 1'
#
loop_
_entity.id
_entity.type
_entity.pdbx_description
1 polymer ?
#
loop_
_entity_poly.entity_id
_entity_poly.type
_entity_poly.pdbx_seq_one_letter_code
_entity_poly.pdbx_strand_id
1 'polypeptide(L)'
;KFVNDKRKPTFKQILFGFIDQKGMEDTALYKRAGLDRRHFSKIRTNPDYRPGKNTVIALAMALELDKKETDHLLTAAGYSLSESDTFDLVIQFCLEQKIYDLDTINQALNYFSLKPLAGVCE
;
A
#
# COMPACT_ATOMS: atom_id res chain seq x y z
N LYS A 1 -8.03 -25.58 -17.49
CA LYS A 1 -8.36 -26.01 -16.09
C LYS A 1 -7.31 -25.56 -15.07
N PHE A 2 -6.00 -25.65 -15.31
CA PHE A 2 -4.94 -25.24 -14.34
C PHE A 2 -5.06 -23.79 -13.82
N VAL A 3 -5.28 -22.82 -14.71
CA VAL A 3 -5.32 -21.39 -14.35
C VAL A 3 -6.47 -21.04 -13.41
N ASN A 4 -7.65 -21.65 -13.58
CA ASN A 4 -8.82 -21.33 -12.77
C ASN A 4 -8.76 -21.97 -11.38
N ASP A 5 -8.08 -23.11 -11.26
CA ASP A 5 -7.90 -23.87 -10.01
C ASP A 5 -6.85 -23.25 -9.07
N LYS A 6 -5.87 -22.53 -9.65
CA LYS A 6 -4.78 -21.85 -8.92
C LYS A 6 -4.99 -20.35 -8.76
N ARG A 7 -6.12 -19.80 -9.21
CA ARG A 7 -6.35 -18.36 -9.26
C ARG A 7 -6.50 -17.80 -7.85
N LYS A 8 -5.47 -17.09 -7.38
CA LYS A 8 -5.53 -16.30 -6.14
C LYS A 8 -6.40 -15.04 -6.33
N PRO A 9 -6.96 -14.48 -5.25
CA PRO A 9 -7.64 -13.19 -5.31
C PRO A 9 -6.73 -12.11 -5.89
N THR A 10 -7.32 -11.20 -6.67
CA THR A 10 -6.59 -10.08 -7.28
C THR A 10 -6.25 -9.03 -6.23
N PHE A 11 -5.23 -8.19 -6.49
CA PHE A 11 -4.92 -7.02 -5.66
C PHE A 11 -6.17 -6.23 -5.26
N LYS A 12 -7.04 -5.93 -6.23
CA LYS A 12 -8.30 -5.23 -5.98
C LYS A 12 -9.17 -5.96 -4.96
N GLN A 13 -9.39 -7.26 -5.12
CA GLN A 13 -10.22 -8.03 -4.18
C GLN A 13 -9.62 -8.04 -2.77
N ILE A 14 -8.30 -8.18 -2.65
CA ILE A 14 -7.62 -8.12 -1.35
C ILE A 14 -7.72 -6.74 -0.72
N LEU A 15 -7.44 -5.68 -1.49
CA LEU A 15 -7.54 -4.29 -1.02
C LEU A 15 -8.94 -3.99 -0.48
N PHE A 16 -9.98 -4.23 -1.28
CA PHE A 16 -11.36 -3.94 -0.88
C PHE A 16 -11.85 -4.86 0.26
N GLY A 17 -11.31 -6.08 0.38
CA GLY A 17 -11.54 -6.93 1.55
C GLY A 17 -10.98 -6.33 2.83
N PHE A 18 -9.78 -5.75 2.79
CA PHE A 18 -9.22 -5.04 3.95
C PHE A 18 -9.97 -3.74 4.28
N ILE A 19 -10.43 -3.01 3.26
CA ILE A 19 -11.25 -1.80 3.46
C ILE A 19 -12.53 -2.13 4.23
N ASP A 20 -13.23 -3.19 3.81
CA ASP A 20 -14.45 -3.68 4.46
C ASP A 20 -14.16 -4.15 5.90
N GLN A 21 -13.12 -4.96 6.09
CA GLN A 21 -12.70 -5.45 7.42
C GLN A 21 -12.37 -4.32 8.39
N LYS A 22 -11.72 -3.24 7.92
CA LYS A 22 -11.34 -2.08 8.73
C LYS A 22 -12.48 -1.04 8.85
N GLY A 23 -13.58 -1.21 8.11
CA GLY A 23 -14.70 -0.27 8.09
C GLY A 23 -14.33 1.14 7.60
N MET A 24 -13.30 1.26 6.76
CA MET A 24 -12.79 2.56 6.30
C MET A 24 -13.53 3.02 5.04
N GLU A 25 -13.96 4.29 5.01
CA GLU A 25 -14.53 4.87 3.78
C GLU A 25 -13.44 5.09 2.73
N ASP A 26 -13.72 4.79 1.46
CA ASP A 26 -12.85 5.06 0.31
C ASP A 26 -12.25 6.49 0.35
N THR A 27 -13.06 7.49 0.71
CA THR A 27 -12.62 8.90 0.82
C THR A 27 -11.57 9.11 1.91
N ALA A 28 -11.75 8.48 3.06
CA ALA A 28 -10.79 8.55 4.14
C ALA A 28 -9.50 7.83 3.74
N LEU A 29 -9.62 6.67 3.09
CA LEU A 29 -8.48 5.87 2.64
C LEU A 29 -7.57 6.62 1.69
N TYR A 30 -8.08 7.12 0.55
CA TYR A 30 -7.18 7.73 -0.44
C TYR A 30 -6.57 9.03 0.07
N LYS A 31 -7.29 9.79 0.92
CA LYS A 31 -6.74 10.99 1.56
C LYS A 31 -5.62 10.63 2.54
N ARG A 32 -5.85 9.63 3.39
CA ARG A 32 -4.86 9.15 4.36
C ARG A 32 -3.66 8.48 3.69
N ALA A 33 -3.86 7.90 2.51
CA ALA A 33 -2.80 7.34 1.67
C ALA A 33 -2.07 8.41 0.81
N GLY A 34 -2.42 9.70 0.91
CA GLY A 34 -1.79 10.76 0.12
C GLY A 34 -2.03 10.64 -1.39
N LEU A 35 -3.16 10.03 -1.78
CA LEU A 35 -3.53 9.77 -3.17
C LEU A 35 -4.62 10.74 -3.66
N ASP A 36 -4.52 11.14 -4.91
CA ASP A 36 -5.59 11.88 -5.57
C ASP A 36 -6.81 10.97 -5.84
N ARG A 37 -8.02 11.53 -5.75
CA ARG A 37 -9.27 10.82 -5.99
C ARG A 37 -9.30 10.15 -7.37
N ARG A 38 -8.72 10.77 -8.40
CA ARG A 38 -8.66 10.18 -9.77
C ARG A 38 -7.75 8.96 -9.79
N HIS A 39 -6.65 8.98 -9.03
CA HIS A 39 -5.74 7.84 -8.92
C HIS A 39 -6.45 6.67 -8.23
N PHE A 40 -7.11 6.91 -7.10
CA PHE A 40 -7.90 5.87 -6.43
C PHE A 40 -9.06 5.36 -7.29
N SER A 41 -9.70 6.25 -8.06
CA SER A 41 -10.75 5.84 -9.00
C SER A 41 -10.22 4.86 -10.05
N LYS A 42 -9.00 5.05 -10.58
CA LYS A 42 -8.39 4.09 -11.53
C LYS A 42 -8.18 2.72 -10.91
N ILE A 43 -7.71 2.67 -9.65
CA ILE A 43 -7.56 1.43 -8.88
C ILE A 43 -8.90 0.69 -8.76
N ARG A 44 -9.98 1.44 -8.53
CA ARG A 44 -11.32 0.88 -8.36
C ARG A 44 -11.96 0.43 -9.67
N THR A 45 -11.85 1.21 -10.74
CA THR A 45 -12.65 0.98 -11.95
C THR A 45 -11.94 0.18 -13.03
N ASN A 46 -10.61 0.24 -13.10
CA ASN A 46 -9.85 -0.44 -14.16
C ASN A 46 -9.24 -1.75 -13.62
N PRO A 47 -9.74 -2.93 -14.05
CA PRO A 47 -9.27 -4.22 -13.55
C PRO A 47 -7.81 -4.53 -13.93
N ASP A 48 -7.30 -3.91 -15.00
CA ASP A 48 -5.92 -4.07 -15.48
C ASP A 48 -4.97 -3.01 -14.92
N TYR A 49 -5.49 -2.05 -14.13
CA TYR A 49 -4.64 -1.02 -13.52
C TYR A 49 -3.77 -1.61 -12.42
N ARG A 50 -2.46 -1.40 -12.56
CA ARG A 50 -1.46 -1.80 -11.57
C ARG A 50 -0.92 -0.56 -10.87
N PRO A 51 -1.30 -0.30 -9.61
CA PRO A 51 -0.68 0.77 -8.84
C PRO A 51 0.81 0.45 -8.62
N GLY A 52 1.64 1.49 -8.52
CA GLY A 52 3.05 1.31 -8.21
C GLY A 52 3.27 0.80 -6.78
N LYS A 53 4.44 0.23 -6.50
CA LYS A 53 4.82 -0.30 -5.18
C LYS A 53 4.56 0.71 -4.06
N ASN A 54 5.00 1.96 -4.22
CA ASN A 54 4.80 3.01 -3.22
C ASN A 54 3.33 3.28 -2.92
N THR A 55 2.45 3.25 -3.95
CA THR A 55 1.00 3.41 -3.77
C THR A 55 0.40 2.24 -2.99
N VAL A 56 0.86 1.01 -3.23
CA VAL A 56 0.40 -0.16 -2.49
C VAL A 56 0.82 -0.08 -1.03
N ILE A 57 2.06 0.33 -0.76
CA ILE A 57 2.55 0.57 0.60
C ILE A 57 1.74 1.69 1.27
N ALA A 58 1.45 2.78 0.56
CA ALA A 58 0.68 3.90 1.10
C ALA A 58 -0.72 3.46 1.53
N LEU A 59 -1.37 2.62 0.72
CA LEU A 59 -2.67 2.03 1.05
C LEU A 59 -2.59 1.08 2.25
N ALA A 60 -1.53 0.27 2.35
CA ALA A 60 -1.32 -0.62 3.49
C ALA A 60 -1.14 0.17 4.80
N MET A 61 -0.36 1.25 4.76
CA MET A 61 -0.14 2.14 5.90
C MET A 61 -1.43 2.88 6.28
N ALA A 62 -2.16 3.40 5.29
CA ALA A 62 -3.44 4.09 5.54
C ALA A 62 -4.51 3.17 6.13
N LEU A 63 -4.50 1.89 5.78
CA LEU A 63 -5.37 0.85 6.35
C LEU A 63 -4.86 0.27 7.68
N GLU A 64 -3.70 0.74 8.16
CA GLU A 64 -3.08 0.27 9.40
C GLU A 64 -2.95 -1.26 9.42
N LEU A 65 -2.44 -1.80 8.31
CA LEU A 65 -2.21 -3.23 8.13
C LEU A 65 -0.98 -3.67 8.92
N ASP A 66 -0.99 -4.88 9.45
CA ASP A 66 0.21 -5.48 10.04
C ASP A 66 1.20 -5.93 8.95
N LYS A 67 2.41 -6.38 9.35
CA LYS A 67 3.44 -6.87 8.44
C LYS A 67 2.94 -8.00 7.53
N LYS A 68 2.15 -8.94 8.05
CA LYS A 68 1.59 -10.06 7.29
C LYS A 68 0.49 -9.62 6.33
N GLU A 69 -0.44 -8.76 6.78
CA GLU A 69 -1.47 -8.17 5.92
C GLU A 69 -0.85 -7.34 4.79
N THR A 70 0.20 -6.57 5.09
CA THR A 70 0.92 -5.74 4.12
C THR A 70 1.66 -6.58 3.09
N ASP A 71 2.36 -7.64 3.51
CA ASP A 71 3.01 -8.58 2.60
C ASP A 71 1.99 -9.27 1.68
N HIS A 72 0.84 -9.66 2.23
CA HIS A 72 -0.24 -10.25 1.43
C HIS A 72 -0.78 -9.28 0.37
N LEU A 73 -0.98 -8.01 0.73
CA LEU A 73 -1.43 -6.98 -0.20
C LEU A 73 -0.38 -6.68 -1.29
N LEU A 74 0.90 -6.57 -0.91
CA LEU A 74 2.01 -6.34 -1.83
C LEU A 74 2.17 -7.50 -2.80
N THR A 75 2.15 -8.73 -2.29
CA THR A 75 2.26 -9.94 -3.12
C THR A 75 1.11 -10.03 -4.12
N ALA A 76 -0.12 -9.66 -3.73
CA ALA A 76 -1.27 -9.62 -4.63
C ALA A 76 -1.12 -8.57 -5.76
N ALA A 77 -0.33 -7.51 -5.53
CA ALA A 77 0.05 -6.51 -6.54
C ALA A 77 1.32 -6.87 -7.33
N GLY A 78 2.03 -7.94 -6.95
CA GLY A 78 3.27 -8.36 -7.58
C GLY A 78 4.53 -7.69 -7.03
N TYR A 79 4.47 -7.19 -5.80
CA TYR A 79 5.60 -6.55 -5.11
C TYR A 79 5.98 -7.31 -3.84
N SER A 80 7.19 -7.06 -3.36
CA SER A 80 7.68 -7.49 -2.05
C SER A 80 8.57 -6.40 -1.46
N LEU A 81 8.77 -6.42 -0.13
CA LEU A 81 9.75 -5.58 0.54
C LEU A 81 11.09 -6.32 0.54
N SER A 82 12.13 -5.73 -0.03
CA SER A 82 13.47 -6.32 -0.10
C SER A 82 14.27 -5.97 1.15
N GLU A 83 14.98 -6.94 1.72
CA GLU A 83 15.90 -6.69 2.85
C GLU A 83 17.20 -5.99 2.41
N SER A 84 17.47 -5.95 1.11
CA SER A 84 18.66 -5.30 0.53
C SER A 84 18.42 -3.84 0.13
N ASP A 85 17.19 -3.36 0.23
CA ASP A 85 16.80 -2.01 -0.18
C ASP A 85 16.50 -1.16 1.06
N THR A 86 17.17 -0.01 1.18
CA THR A 86 17.03 0.86 2.36
C THR A 86 15.61 1.42 2.49
N PHE A 87 14.93 1.71 1.38
CA PHE A 87 13.55 2.16 1.42
C PHE A 87 12.65 1.08 2.00
N ASP A 88 12.76 -0.15 1.51
CA ASP A 88 12.00 -1.29 2.02
C ASP A 88 12.29 -1.57 3.50
N LEU A 89 13.54 -1.47 3.95
CA LEU A 89 13.91 -1.62 5.36
C LEU A 89 13.25 -0.56 6.24
N VAL A 90 13.20 0.69 5.80
CA VAL A 90 12.49 1.76 6.53
C VAL A 90 10.99 1.43 6.63
N ILE A 91 10.38 0.94 5.54
CA ILE A 91 8.97 0.55 5.55
C ILE A 91 8.72 -0.63 6.50
N GLN A 92 9.58 -1.64 6.48
CA GLN A 92 9.49 -2.77 7.41
C GLN A 92 9.61 -2.29 8.86
N PHE A 93 10.55 -1.40 9.15
CA PHE A 93 10.69 -0.80 10.48
C PHE A 93 9.43 -0.05 10.91
N CYS A 94 8.82 0.76 10.03
CA CYS A 94 7.58 1.44 10.31
C CYS A 94 6.43 0.45 10.61
N LEU A 95 6.32 -0.65 9.85
CA LEU A 95 5.32 -1.70 10.11
C LEU A 95 5.54 -2.38 11.47
N GLU A 96 6.79 -2.65 11.84
CA GLU A 96 7.14 -3.30 13.11
C GLU A 96 6.89 -2.40 14.32
N GLN A 97 7.16 -1.09 14.18
CA GLN A 97 6.86 -0.10 15.21
C GLN A 97 5.41 0.39 15.19
N LYS A 98 4.58 -0.11 14.26
CA LYS A 98 3.18 0.32 14.06
C LYS A 98 3.05 1.83 13.79
N ILE A 99 4.01 2.36 13.05
CA ILE A 99 4.02 3.76 12.58
C ILE A 99 3.28 3.78 11.24
N TYR A 100 2.03 4.23 11.28
CA TYR A 100 1.13 4.29 10.11
C TYR A 100 0.92 5.71 9.58
N ASP A 101 1.43 6.71 10.29
CA ASP A 101 1.32 8.11 9.91
C ASP A 101 2.26 8.42 8.73
N LEU A 102 1.68 8.87 7.61
CA LEU A 102 2.46 9.12 6.38
C LEU A 102 3.51 10.20 6.54
N ASP A 103 3.23 11.25 7.34
CA ASP A 103 4.18 12.32 7.57
C ASP A 103 5.41 11.78 8.32
N THR A 104 5.18 11.00 9.38
CA THR A 104 6.25 10.33 10.14
C THR A 104 7.06 9.38 9.26
N ILE A 105 6.40 8.59 8.39
CA ILE A 105 7.08 7.69 7.45
C ILE A 105 7.92 8.50 6.45
N ASN A 106 7.37 9.57 5.89
CA ASN A 106 8.08 10.45 4.95
C ASN A 106 9.28 11.14 5.61
N GLN A 107 9.17 11.54 6.88
CA GLN A 107 10.30 12.06 7.66
C GLN A 107 11.40 11.01 7.84
N ALA A 108 11.03 9.76 8.17
CA ALA A 108 11.99 8.67 8.27
C ALA A 108 12.68 8.39 6.93
N LEU A 109 11.94 8.39 5.82
CA LEU A 109 12.50 8.25 4.47
C LEU A 109 13.44 9.41 4.13
N ASN A 110 13.06 10.65 4.46
CA ASN A 110 13.87 11.83 4.22
C ASN A 110 15.18 11.82 5.02
N TYR A 111 15.19 11.27 6.23
CA TYR A 111 16.42 11.09 7.02
C TYR A 111 17.48 10.27 6.27
N PHE A 112 17.05 9.30 5.47
CA PHE A 112 17.92 8.49 4.61
C PHE A 112 18.07 9.08 3.19
N SER A 113 17.65 10.32 2.95
CA SER A 113 17.63 10.97 1.62
C SER A 113 16.84 10.17 0.56
N LEU A 114 15.82 9.44 0.99
CA LEU A 114 14.95 8.65 0.12
C LEU A 114 13.73 9.45 -0.34
N LYS A 115 13.11 9.00 -1.44
CA LYS A 115 11.88 9.60 -1.95
C LYS A 115 10.70 9.32 -1.02
N PRO A 116 9.78 10.27 -0.85
CA PRO A 116 8.57 10.10 -0.06
C PRO A 116 7.64 9.03 -0.66
N LEU A 117 6.80 8.46 0.20
CA LEU A 117 5.96 7.31 -0.13
C LEU A 117 4.76 7.72 -1.00
N ALA A 118 4.03 8.74 -0.58
CA ALA A 118 2.94 9.36 -1.30
C ALA A 118 2.72 10.78 -0.78
N GLY A 119 2.18 11.66 -1.63
CA GLY A 119 1.70 12.97 -1.19
C GLY A 119 2.75 14.02 -0.85
N VAL A 120 3.86 14.13 -1.61
CA VAL A 120 4.44 15.48 -1.78
C VAL A 120 3.68 16.12 -2.93
N CYS A 121 2.67 16.89 -2.55
CA CYS A 121 2.19 17.95 -3.41
C CYS A 121 3.34 18.95 -3.50
N GLU A 122 4.09 18.92 -4.60
CA GLU A 122 4.70 20.16 -5.10
C GLU A 122 3.61 20.95 -5.84
#